data_AF-A0A0P9M7M8-F1
#
_entry.id   AF-A0A0P9M7M8-F1
#
_cell.length_a   1.000
_cell.length_b   1.000
_cell.length_c   1.000
_cell.angle_alpha   90.00
_cell.angle_beta   90.00
_cell.angle_gamma   90.00
#
_symmetry.space_group_name_H-M   'P 1'
#
loop_
_entity.id
_entity.type
_entity.pdbx_description
1 polymer ?
#
loop_
_entity_poly.entity_id
_entity_poly.type
_entity_poly.pdbx_seq_one_letter_code
_entity_poly.pdbx_strand_id
1 'polypeptide(L)'
;MLAIALSLSACISAPVPLTAATTEKLRQQPPVRFLLTFDDGPSASTFYNPSITVLDSLAQNPVQPNIKAVFFVQTGATGAGNSEQGRAIMQREHEEGHLRGFTPLRRTTPIIVR
;
A
#
# COMPACT_ATOMS: atom_id res chain seq x y z
N MET A 1 -20.90 24.95 -16.75
CA MET A 1 -20.12 23.91 -16.04
C MET A 1 -18.90 23.38 -16.80
N LEU A 2 -18.65 23.78 -18.06
CA LEU A 2 -17.47 23.29 -18.82
C LEU A 2 -16.15 24.00 -18.45
N ALA A 3 -16.22 25.25 -17.97
CA ALA A 3 -15.03 26.07 -17.68
C ALA A 3 -14.22 25.63 -16.43
N ILE A 4 -14.87 24.95 -15.47
CA ILE A 4 -14.21 24.49 -14.23
C ILE A 4 -13.35 23.24 -14.49
N ALA A 5 -13.68 22.43 -15.51
CA ALA A 5 -12.92 21.22 -15.83
C ALA A 5 -11.55 21.53 -16.47
N LEU A 6 -11.40 22.68 -17.14
CA LEU A 6 -10.17 23.05 -17.84
C LEU A 6 -9.11 23.65 -16.90
N SER A 7 -9.49 24.19 -15.74
CA SER A 7 -8.56 24.84 -14.82
C SER A 7 -7.77 23.88 -13.92
N LEU A 8 -8.15 22.60 -13.86
CA LEU A 8 -7.43 21.58 -13.06
C LEU A 8 -6.41 20.75 -13.87
N SER A 9 -6.34 20.93 -15.20
CA SER A 9 -5.53 20.05 -16.05
C SER A 9 -4.03 20.42 -16.14
N ALA A 10 -3.57 21.43 -15.40
CA ALA A 10 -2.23 22.01 -15.57
C ALA A 10 -1.16 21.49 -14.58
N CYS A 11 -1.50 20.61 -13.63
CA CYS A 11 -0.59 20.22 -12.54
C CYS A 11 0.09 18.84 -12.72
N ILE A 12 -0.08 18.17 -13.87
CA ILE A 12 0.51 16.85 -14.10
C ILE A 12 1.43 16.95 -15.31
N SER A 13 2.72 17.17 -15.08
CA SER A 13 3.72 16.97 -16.13
C SER A 13 3.83 15.47 -16.44
N ALA A 14 3.92 15.14 -17.73
CA ALA A 14 4.25 13.77 -18.12
C ALA A 14 5.62 13.39 -17.51
N PRO A 15 5.83 12.12 -17.12
CA PRO A 15 7.13 11.66 -16.64
C PRO A 15 8.22 12.00 -17.66
N VAL A 16 9.35 12.52 -17.20
CA VAL A 16 10.50 12.79 -18.08
C VAL A 16 11.00 11.45 -18.63
N PRO A 17 11.02 11.25 -19.96
CA PRO A 17 11.48 9.99 -20.53
C PRO A 17 12.97 9.80 -20.23
N LEU A 18 13.35 8.57 -19.86
CA LEU A 18 14.75 8.23 -19.63
C LEU A 18 15.52 8.27 -20.94
N THR A 19 16.71 8.90 -20.93
CA THR A 19 17.62 8.82 -22.08
C THR A 19 18.23 7.41 -22.17
N ALA A 20 18.73 7.03 -23.34
CA ALA A 20 19.46 5.77 -23.52
C ALA A 20 20.67 5.68 -22.57
N ALA A 21 21.40 6.78 -22.39
CA ALA A 21 22.55 6.85 -21.49
C ALA A 21 22.14 6.63 -20.01
N THR A 22 21.03 7.25 -19.58
CA THR A 22 20.49 7.04 -18.22
C THR A 22 20.03 5.60 -18.02
N THR A 23 19.36 5.02 -19.02
CA THR A 23 18.89 3.63 -18.97
C THR A 23 20.03 2.64 -18.82
N GLU A 24 21.11 2.81 -19.60
CA GLU A 24 22.28 1.94 -19.51
C GLU A 24 22.99 2.08 -18.16
N LYS A 25 23.12 3.32 -17.66
CA LYS A 25 23.69 3.56 -16.32
C LYS A 25 22.88 2.90 -15.21
N LEU A 26 21.55 2.92 -15.29
CA LEU A 26 20.68 2.27 -14.30
C LEU A 26 20.81 0.74 -14.32
N ARG A 27 21.03 0.12 -15.49
CA ARG A 27 21.24 -1.35 -15.59
C ARG A 27 22.53 -1.82 -14.92
N GLN A 28 23.53 -0.95 -14.83
CA GLN A 28 24.82 -1.23 -14.18
C GLN A 28 24.77 -1.04 -12.66
N GLN A 29 23.68 -0.49 -12.12
CA GLN A 29 23.48 -0.33 -10.69
C GLN A 29 22.74 -1.52 -10.10
N PRO A 30 22.98 -1.87 -8.82
CA PRO A 30 22.18 -2.87 -8.14
C PRO A 30 20.70 -2.44 -8.12
N PRO A 31 19.75 -3.39 -8.25
CA PRO A 31 18.34 -3.07 -8.20
C PRO A 31 17.96 -2.36 -6.89
N VAL A 32 17.29 -1.22 -7.00
CA VAL A 32 16.67 -0.55 -5.86
C VAL A 32 15.41 -1.32 -5.46
N ARG A 33 15.27 -1.63 -4.18
CA ARG A 33 14.09 -2.31 -3.63
C ARG A 33 13.39 -1.37 -2.65
N PHE A 34 12.10 -1.19 -2.86
CA PHE A 34 11.23 -0.49 -1.92
C PHE A 34 10.50 -1.52 -1.06
N LEU A 35 10.54 -1.34 0.25
CA LEU A 35 9.72 -2.10 1.19
C LEU A 35 8.51 -1.24 1.55
N LEU A 36 7.33 -1.72 1.21
CA LEU A 36 6.07 -1.08 1.56
C LEU A 36 5.54 -1.70 2.85
N THR A 37 5.24 -0.85 3.84
CA THR A 37 4.65 -1.25 5.10
C THR A 37 3.38 -0.45 5.38
N PHE A 38 2.35 -1.11 5.92
CA PHE A 38 1.10 -0.48 6.32
C PHE A 38 0.79 -0.80 7.77
N ASP A 39 0.63 0.23 8.58
CA ASP A 39 0.34 0.12 10.01
C ASP A 39 -1.15 0.33 10.31
N ASP A 40 -1.55 0.09 11.55
CA ASP A 40 -2.90 0.33 12.10
C ASP A 40 -4.05 -0.47 11.45
N GLY A 41 -3.76 -1.32 10.47
CA GLY A 41 -4.76 -2.10 9.75
C GLY A 41 -5.19 -3.41 10.43
N PRO A 42 -6.13 -4.13 9.80
CA PRO A 42 -6.98 -3.65 8.70
C PRO A 42 -8.12 -2.77 9.22
N SER A 43 -8.73 -1.90 8.39
CA SER A 43 -9.94 -1.18 8.79
C SER A 43 -11.16 -2.11 8.89
N ALA A 44 -11.96 -1.98 9.95
CA ALA A 44 -13.24 -2.71 10.10
C ALA A 44 -14.44 -2.04 9.40
N SER A 45 -14.24 -0.89 8.73
CA SER A 45 -15.32 -0.16 8.06
C SER A 45 -15.96 -0.97 6.93
N THR A 46 -17.29 -1.01 6.89
CA THR A 46 -18.07 -1.70 5.84
C THR A 46 -18.58 -0.78 4.74
N PHE A 47 -18.50 0.54 4.92
CA PHE A 47 -18.94 1.52 3.91
C PHE A 47 -17.79 1.94 2.98
N TYR A 48 -16.69 2.42 3.57
CA TYR A 48 -15.46 2.75 2.86
C TYR A 48 -14.27 2.12 3.59
N ASN A 49 -13.58 1.19 2.94
CA ASN A 49 -12.51 0.41 3.56
C ASN A 49 -11.15 0.68 2.88
N PRO A 50 -10.28 1.50 3.50
CA PRO A 50 -8.99 1.84 2.89
C PRO A 50 -8.06 0.63 2.76
N SER A 51 -8.18 -0.38 3.62
CA SER A 51 -7.35 -1.59 3.51
C SER A 51 -7.69 -2.39 2.25
N ILE A 52 -8.96 -2.45 1.85
CA ILE A 52 -9.38 -3.06 0.59
C ILE A 52 -8.82 -2.28 -0.60
N THR A 53 -8.97 -0.94 -0.60
CA THR A 53 -8.44 -0.09 -1.69
C THR A 53 -6.93 -0.26 -1.86
N VAL A 54 -6.19 -0.38 -0.75
CA VAL A 54 -4.75 -0.66 -0.77
C VAL A 54 -4.47 -2.03 -1.39
N LEU A 55 -5.15 -3.09 -0.96
CA LEU A 55 -4.97 -4.44 -1.52
C LEU A 55 -5.28 -4.48 -3.02
N ASP A 56 -6.38 -3.87 -3.45
CA ASP A 56 -6.75 -3.79 -4.87
C ASP A 56 -5.68 -3.07 -5.68
N SER A 57 -5.13 -1.98 -5.14
CA SER A 57 -4.04 -1.23 -5.78
C SER A 57 -2.73 -2.03 -5.84
N LEU A 58 -2.39 -2.80 -4.80
CA LEU A 58 -1.19 -3.65 -4.79
C LEU A 58 -1.31 -4.81 -5.79
N ALA A 59 -2.50 -5.39 -5.91
CA ALA A 59 -2.79 -6.41 -6.91
C ALA A 59 -2.74 -5.83 -8.33
N GLN A 60 -3.37 -4.67 -8.54
CA GLN A 60 -3.57 -4.04 -9.84
C GLN A 60 -3.18 -2.57 -9.81
N ASN A 61 -1.93 -2.28 -10.22
CA ASN A 61 -1.41 -0.93 -10.40
C ASN A 61 -0.89 -0.76 -11.84
N PRO A 62 -1.14 0.39 -12.50
CA PRO A 62 -0.76 0.62 -13.90
C PRO A 62 0.75 0.69 -14.12
N VAL A 63 1.55 0.91 -13.07
CA VAL A 63 3.02 0.94 -13.14
C VAL A 63 3.60 -0.46 -12.95
N GLN A 64 3.16 -1.17 -11.90
CA GLN A 64 3.61 -2.53 -11.59
C GLN A 64 2.50 -3.31 -10.86
N PRO A 65 1.93 -4.36 -11.45
CA PRO A 65 0.96 -5.20 -10.77
C PRO A 65 1.64 -6.16 -9.77
N ASN A 66 0.84 -6.79 -8.91
CA ASN A 66 1.25 -7.85 -7.97
C ASN A 66 2.37 -7.43 -6.99
N ILE A 67 2.36 -6.18 -6.54
CA ILE A 67 3.31 -5.67 -5.54
C ILE A 67 3.06 -6.35 -4.19
N LYS A 68 4.11 -6.74 -3.47
CA LYS A 68 4.02 -7.31 -2.11
C LYS A 68 4.39 -6.28 -1.05
N ALA A 69 3.72 -6.35 0.10
CA ALA A 69 3.89 -5.45 1.23
C ALA A 69 3.91 -6.22 2.56
N VAL A 70 4.25 -5.52 3.64
CA VAL A 70 4.14 -5.99 5.02
C VAL A 70 3.01 -5.22 5.71
N PHE A 71 2.04 -5.92 6.29
CA PHE A 71 0.94 -5.33 7.04
C PHE A 71 1.16 -5.54 8.54
N PHE A 72 1.24 -4.45 9.29
CA PHE A 72 1.41 -4.45 10.74
C PHE A 72 0.04 -4.31 11.41
N VAL A 73 -0.56 -5.46 11.73
CA VAL A 73 -1.99 -5.58 12.06
C VAL A 73 -2.28 -5.47 13.56
N GLN A 74 -3.43 -4.88 13.90
CA GLN A 74 -3.95 -4.78 15.28
C GLN A 74 -5.02 -5.84 15.53
N THR A 75 -4.60 -7.05 15.88
CA THR A 75 -5.51 -8.22 15.97
C THR A 75 -6.56 -8.13 17.07
N GLY A 76 -6.35 -7.32 18.11
CA GLY A 76 -7.28 -7.17 19.24
C GLY A 76 -8.24 -5.97 19.15
N ALA A 77 -8.04 -5.05 18.21
CA ALA A 77 -8.84 -3.83 18.10
C ALA A 77 -10.14 -4.12 17.34
N THR A 78 -11.30 -3.78 17.91
CA THR A 78 -12.63 -4.02 17.31
C THR A 78 -12.87 -3.19 16.06
N GLY A 79 -12.24 -2.02 15.96
CA GLY A 79 -12.19 -1.21 14.74
C GLY A 79 -11.20 -1.73 13.70
N ALA A 80 -10.51 -2.84 13.98
CA ALA A 80 -9.53 -3.46 13.10
C ALA A 80 -9.62 -5.00 13.08
N GLY A 81 -8.53 -5.70 13.39
CA GLY A 81 -8.40 -7.15 13.27
C GLY A 81 -9.35 -7.97 14.17
N ASN A 82 -9.87 -7.40 15.25
CA ASN A 82 -10.89 -8.04 16.10
C ASN A 82 -12.32 -7.77 15.61
N SER A 83 -12.52 -7.85 14.31
CA SER A 83 -13.82 -7.80 13.66
C SER A 83 -13.91 -8.91 12.62
N GLU A 84 -15.12 -9.25 12.19
CA GLU A 84 -15.31 -10.22 11.10
C GLU A 84 -14.65 -9.71 9.80
N GLN A 85 -14.93 -8.46 9.44
CA GLN A 85 -14.34 -7.79 8.29
C GLN A 85 -12.80 -7.75 8.37
N GLY A 86 -12.25 -7.39 9.53
CA GLY A 86 -10.81 -7.36 9.73
C GLY A 86 -10.16 -8.73 9.61
N ARG A 87 -10.78 -9.78 10.15
CA ARG A 87 -10.29 -11.16 9.97
C ARG A 87 -10.33 -11.60 8.51
N ALA A 88 -11.38 -11.26 7.77
CA ALA A 88 -11.48 -11.54 6.35
C ALA A 88 -10.39 -10.81 5.54
N ILE A 89 -10.11 -9.54 5.84
CA ILE A 89 -9.06 -8.78 5.18
C ILE A 89 -7.68 -9.35 5.50
N MET A 90 -7.40 -9.68 6.77
CA MET A 90 -6.13 -10.34 7.13
C MET A 90 -5.96 -11.68 6.42
N GLN A 91 -7.04 -12.44 6.23
CA GLN A 91 -7.00 -13.69 5.47
C GLN A 91 -6.63 -13.42 4.00
N ARG A 92 -7.26 -12.43 3.36
CA ARG A 92 -6.91 -11.99 2.00
C ARG A 92 -5.44 -11.54 1.90
N GLU A 93 -4.95 -10.77 2.87
CA GLU A 93 -3.54 -10.35 2.92
C GLU A 93 -2.59 -11.55 2.83
N HIS A 94 -2.91 -12.64 3.55
CA HIS A 94 -2.13 -13.87 3.52
C HIS A 94 -2.25 -14.62 2.20
N GLU A 95 -3.46 -14.78 1.68
CA GLU A 95 -3.74 -15.48 0.42
C GLU A 95 -3.06 -14.81 -0.78
N GLU A 96 -3.00 -13.47 -0.76
CA GLU A 96 -2.29 -12.69 -1.78
C GLU A 96 -0.77 -12.66 -1.56
N GLY A 97 -0.24 -13.35 -0.55
CA GLY A 97 1.20 -13.51 -0.32
C GLY A 97 1.88 -12.28 0.30
N HIS A 98 1.13 -11.43 0.99
CA HIS A 98 1.70 -10.37 1.81
C HIS A 98 2.20 -10.93 3.15
N LEU A 99 3.17 -10.23 3.75
CA LEU A 99 3.65 -10.56 5.09
C LEU A 99 2.81 -9.81 6.12
N ARG A 100 2.63 -10.40 7.31
CA ARG A 100 1.93 -9.77 8.42
C ARG A 100 2.84 -9.70 9.64
N GLY A 101 2.98 -8.52 10.21
CA GLY A 101 3.58 -8.26 11.50
C GLY A 101 2.52 -7.90 12.54
N PHE A 102 2.85 -8.00 13.82
CA PHE A 102 1.94 -7.62 14.90
C PHE A 102 2.23 -6.21 15.39
N THR A 103 1.18 -5.38 15.50
CA THR A 103 1.24 -4.06 16.14
C THR A 103 0.53 -4.10 17.50
N PRO A 104 1.20 -3.70 18.60
CA PRO A 104 0.56 -3.58 19.90
C PRO A 104 -0.65 -2.63 19.86
N LEU A 105 -1.71 -2.97 20.60
CA LEU A 105 -2.93 -2.16 20.71
C LEU A 105 -2.68 -0.76 21.31
N ARG A 106 -1.55 -0.57 22.01
CA ARG A 106 -1.11 0.72 22.53
C ARG A 106 -0.03 1.28 21.61
N ARG A 107 -0.32 2.40 20.94
CA ARG A 107 0.57 3.14 20.01
C ARG A 107 1.86 3.70 20.63
N THR A 108 2.20 3.33 21.87
CA THR A 108 3.35 3.88 22.62
C THR A 108 4.60 3.01 22.55
N THR A 109 4.57 1.86 21.87
CA THR A 109 5.75 0.98 21.75
C THR A 109 6.23 0.98 20.30
N PRO A 110 7.44 1.50 20.00
CA PRO A 110 7.98 1.46 18.64
C PRO A 110 8.17 0.01 18.19
N ILE A 111 7.72 -0.30 16.97
CA ILE A 111 8.00 -1.59 16.33
C ILE A 111 9.44 -1.54 15.83
N ILE A 112 10.34 -2.29 16.49
CA ILE A 112 11.70 -2.50 15.98
C ILE A 112 11.66 -3.69 15.02
N VAL A 113 11.69 -3.40 13.72
CA VAL A 113 11.99 -4.42 12.70
C VAL A 113 13.49 -4.69 12.79
N ARG A 114 13.87 -5.90 13.23
CA ARG A 114 15.26 -6.37 13.19
C ARG A 114 15.55 -7.04 11.85
#